data_AF-A0A2P6PSI0-F1
#
_entry.id   AF-A0A2P6PSI0-F1
#
_cell.length_a   1.000
_cell.length_b   1.000
_cell.length_c   1.000
_cell.angle_alpha   90.00
_cell.angle_beta   90.00
_cell.angle_gamma   90.00
#
_symmetry.space_group_name_H-M   'P 1'
#
loop_
_entity.id
_entity.type
_entity.pdbx_description
1 polymer ?
#
loop_
_entity_poly.entity_id
_entity_poly.type
_entity_poly.pdbx_seq_one_letter_code
_entity_poly.pdbx_strand_id
1 'polypeptide(L)'
;MCADMLWRKEFGSNIIMEDFEFRKLDKVLNYYPHAHHGVGTEGRPVYIERLGKVHPKKLMQVNTNGLYVKYHVHDFEKSFVIKFLTCTIASCKEAHRFKH
;
A
#
# COMPACT_ATOMS: atom_id res chain seq x y z
N MET A 1 -16.87 19.90 -5.45
CA MET A 1 -16.23 18.75 -4.76
C MET A 1 -14.73 18.87 -4.96
N CYS A 2 -13.90 18.53 -3.98
CA CYS A 2 -12.43 18.55 -4.15
C CYS A 2 -12.01 17.55 -5.24
N ALA A 3 -10.95 17.86 -6.00
CA ALA A 3 -10.48 17.04 -7.11
C ALA A 3 -10.18 15.59 -6.71
N ASP A 4 -9.65 15.38 -5.49
CA ASP A 4 -9.40 14.05 -4.93
C ASP A 4 -10.69 13.23 -4.74
N MET A 5 -11.74 13.82 -4.17
CA MET A 5 -13.02 13.12 -3.98
C MET A 5 -13.68 12.74 -5.31
N LEU A 6 -13.50 13.56 -6.35
CA LEU A 6 -14.00 13.25 -7.68
C LEU A 6 -13.25 12.06 -8.27
N TRP A 7 -11.91 12.08 -8.20
CA TRP A 7 -11.06 10.97 -8.67
C TRP A 7 -11.38 9.65 -7.95
N ARG A 8 -11.54 9.67 -6.62
CA ARG A 8 -11.88 8.46 -5.84
C ARG A 8 -13.21 7.84 -6.29
N LYS A 9 -14.19 8.69 -6.63
CA LYS A 9 -15.49 8.26 -7.13
C LYS A 9 -15.39 7.67 -8.54
N GLU A 10 -14.67 8.33 -9.43
CA GLU A 10 -14.48 7.88 -10.83
C GLU A 10 -13.63 6.61 -10.92
N PHE A 11 -12.59 6.49 -10.09
CA PHE A 11 -11.70 5.33 -10.04
C PHE A 11 -12.33 4.13 -9.31
N GLY A 12 -13.33 4.37 -8.46
CA GLY A 12 -13.93 3.33 -7.62
C GLY A 12 -13.08 2.95 -6.41
N SER A 13 -12.24 3.87 -5.90
CA SER A 13 -11.30 3.60 -4.78
C SER A 13 -12.02 3.15 -3.50
N ASN A 14 -13.26 3.62 -3.27
CA ASN A 14 -13.99 3.36 -2.03
C ASN A 14 -14.43 1.90 -1.85
N ILE A 15 -14.59 1.15 -2.96
CA ILE A 15 -15.02 -0.26 -2.94
C ILE A 15 -13.92 -1.21 -3.40
N ILE A 16 -12.73 -0.68 -3.70
CA ILE A 16 -11.66 -1.44 -4.34
C ILE A 16 -11.18 -2.61 -3.48
N MET A 17 -11.24 -2.50 -2.16
CA MET A 17 -10.84 -3.57 -1.24
C MET A 17 -11.75 -4.81 -1.33
N GLU A 18 -12.99 -4.63 -1.77
CA GLU A 18 -13.98 -5.72 -1.91
C GLU A 18 -14.08 -6.21 -3.35
N ASP A 19 -13.98 -5.29 -4.32
CA ASP A 19 -14.18 -5.55 -5.76
C ASP A 19 -12.92 -6.10 -6.45
N PHE A 20 -11.74 -5.96 -5.86
CA PHE A 20 -10.48 -6.22 -6.55
C PHE A 20 -9.56 -7.20 -5.83
N GLU A 21 -9.24 -8.30 -6.51
CA GLU A 21 -8.25 -9.28 -6.07
C GLU A 21 -7.06 -9.32 -7.03
N PHE A 22 -5.86 -9.04 -6.52
CA PHE A 22 -4.63 -9.05 -7.33
C PHE A 22 -3.90 -10.39 -7.29
N ARG A 23 -4.23 -11.28 -8.24
CA ARG A 23 -3.67 -12.65 -8.31
C ARG A 23 -2.25 -12.75 -8.88
N LYS A 24 -1.67 -11.65 -9.37
CA LYS A 24 -0.35 -11.64 -10.02
C LYS A 24 0.79 -11.20 -9.10
N LEU A 25 0.51 -10.99 -7.81
CA LEU A 25 1.46 -10.43 -6.85
C LEU A 25 2.79 -11.19 -6.80
N ASP A 26 2.75 -12.52 -6.70
CA ASP A 26 3.98 -13.33 -6.61
C ASP A 26 4.88 -13.14 -7.84
N LYS A 27 4.28 -13.05 -9.03
CA LYS A 27 5.03 -12.79 -10.27
C LYS A 27 5.59 -11.38 -10.31
N VAL A 28 4.86 -10.40 -9.79
CA VAL A 28 5.34 -9.02 -9.67
C VAL A 28 6.52 -8.93 -8.73
N LEU A 29 6.43 -9.56 -7.55
CA LEU A 29 7.48 -9.50 -6.53
C LEU A 29 8.81 -10.09 -7.00
N ASN A 30 8.77 -11.06 -7.94
CA ASN A 30 9.97 -11.58 -8.59
C ASN A 30 10.69 -10.54 -9.48
N TYR A 31 9.98 -9.57 -10.03
CA TYR A 31 10.53 -8.55 -10.94
C TYR A 31 10.62 -7.15 -10.32
N TYR A 32 9.86 -6.88 -9.26
CA TYR A 32 9.83 -5.64 -8.51
C TYR A 32 9.66 -5.99 -7.03
N PRO A 33 10.74 -6.40 -6.32
CA PRO A 33 10.61 -6.81 -4.93
C PRO A 33 10.27 -5.60 -4.04
N HIS A 34 9.10 -5.65 -3.41
CA HIS A 34 8.65 -4.65 -2.46
C HIS A 34 7.86 -5.31 -1.32
N ALA A 35 7.91 -4.72 -0.13
CA ALA A 35 7.14 -5.22 1.01
C ALA A 35 7.04 -4.16 2.11
N HIS A 36 6.01 -4.32 2.95
CA HIS A 36 5.90 -3.59 4.21
C HIS A 36 6.68 -4.32 5.31
N HIS A 37 7.45 -3.59 6.09
CA HIS A 37 8.37 -4.14 7.10
C HIS A 37 8.24 -3.41 8.43
N GLY A 38 7.11 -3.62 9.11
CA GLY A 38 6.87 -3.11 10.45
C GLY A 38 6.67 -1.59 10.51
N VAL A 39 7.06 -1.02 11.65
CA VAL A 39 6.80 0.37 12.01
C VAL A 39 8.11 1.00 12.48
N GLY A 40 8.40 2.21 11.99
CA GLY A 40 9.57 2.99 12.40
C GLY A 40 9.40 3.58 13.80
N THR A 41 10.45 4.24 14.30
CA THR A 41 10.49 4.83 15.64
C THR A 41 9.41 5.88 15.89
N GLU A 42 8.98 6.61 14.86
CA GLU A 42 7.88 7.59 14.94
C GLU A 42 6.49 6.97 14.82
N GLY A 43 6.38 5.65 14.81
CA GLY A 43 5.10 4.99 14.54
C GLY A 43 4.71 5.00 13.06
N ARG A 44 5.59 5.35 12.12
CA ARG A 44 5.24 5.35 10.69
C ARG A 44 5.43 3.96 10.07
N PRO A 45 4.49 3.45 9.26
CA PRO A 45 4.66 2.17 8.59
C PRO A 45 5.85 2.24 7.61
N VAL A 46 6.71 1.21 7.64
CA VAL A 46 7.89 1.14 6.78
C VAL A 46 7.56 0.31 5.55
N TYR A 47 7.76 0.90 4.38
CA TYR A 47 7.60 0.25 3.08
C TYR A 47 8.92 0.30 2.32
N ILE A 48 9.37 -0.86 1.81
CA ILE A 48 10.69 -1.04 1.20
C ILE A 48 10.51 -1.48 -0.24
N GLU A 49 11.13 -0.76 -1.17
CA GLU A 49 11.19 -1.11 -2.58
C GLU A 49 12.64 -1.28 -3.03
N ARG A 50 12.94 -2.37 -3.75
CA ARG A 50 14.30 -2.67 -4.20
C ARG A 50 14.50 -2.27 -5.67
N LEU A 51 14.64 -0.97 -5.92
CA LEU A 51 14.79 -0.41 -7.28
C LEU A 51 15.96 -1.00 -8.08
N GLY A 52 17.06 -1.37 -7.42
CA GLY A 52 18.21 -2.02 -8.06
C GLY A 52 17.96 -3.45 -8.56
N LYS A 53 16.85 -4.09 -8.16
CA LYS A 53 16.47 -5.45 -8.58
C LYS A 53 15.29 -5.47 -9.54
N VAL A 54 14.99 -4.32 -10.15
CA VAL A 54 13.79 -4.14 -10.95
C VAL A 54 14.02 -4.55 -12.39
N HIS A 55 13.05 -5.25 -12.94
CA HIS A 55 13.01 -5.61 -14.36
C HIS A 55 11.77 -5.01 -15.04
N PRO A 56 11.82 -3.73 -15.47
CA PRO A 56 10.63 -3.02 -15.98
C PRO A 56 9.99 -3.72 -17.19
N LYS A 57 10.82 -4.20 -18.13
CA LYS A 57 10.33 -4.93 -19.31
C LYS A 57 9.51 -6.18 -18.93
N LYS A 58 9.98 -6.96 -17.95
CA LYS A 58 9.29 -8.16 -17.48
C LYS A 58 8.04 -7.82 -16.65
N LEU A 59 8.12 -6.77 -15.84
CA LEU A 59 6.98 -6.25 -15.07
C LEU A 59 5.82 -5.87 -16.00
N MET A 60 6.13 -5.15 -17.08
CA MET A 60 5.16 -4.72 -18.11
C MET A 60 4.63 -5.86 -18.99
N GLN A 61 5.33 -6.99 -19.07
CA GLN A 61 4.83 -8.19 -19.76
C GLN A 61 3.81 -8.95 -18.91
N VAL A 62 3.97 -8.94 -17.58
CA VAL A 62 3.06 -9.65 -16.67
C VAL A 62 1.81 -8.83 -16.37
N ASN A 63 1.93 -7.50 -16.32
CA ASN A 63 0.84 -6.58 -15.99
C ASN A 63 0.60 -5.54 -17.06
N THR A 64 -0.65 -5.11 -17.17
CA THR A 64 -0.99 -3.85 -17.83
C THR A 64 -0.85 -2.70 -16.84
N ASN A 65 -0.54 -1.50 -17.33
CA ASN A 65 -0.44 -0.30 -16.49
C ASN A 65 -1.68 -0.08 -15.63
N GLY A 66 -2.88 -0.18 -16.21
CA GLY A 66 -4.13 0.02 -15.47
C GLY A 66 -4.34 -1.00 -14.34
N LEU A 67 -4.01 -2.27 -14.58
CA LEU A 67 -4.11 -3.32 -13.56
C LEU A 67 -3.11 -3.07 -12.42
N TYR A 68 -1.89 -2.66 -12.77
CA TYR A 68 -0.84 -2.39 -11.79
C TYR A 68 -1.16 -1.15 -10.94
N VAL A 69 -1.73 -0.11 -11.53
CA VAL A 69 -2.24 1.05 -10.79
C VAL A 69 -3.39 0.65 -9.87
N LYS A 70 -4.35 -0.17 -10.34
CA LYS A 70 -5.46 -0.68 -9.49
C LYS A 70 -4.92 -1.48 -8.30
N TYR A 71 -3.87 -2.27 -8.49
CA TYR A 71 -3.15 -2.94 -7.40
C TYR A 71 -2.54 -1.98 -6.39
N HIS A 72 -1.82 -0.95 -6.85
CA HIS A 72 -1.21 0.03 -5.94
C HIS A 72 -2.25 0.79 -5.13
N VAL A 73 -3.35 1.21 -5.77
CA VAL A 73 -4.45 1.88 -5.06
C VAL A 73 -5.09 0.94 -4.04
N HIS A 74 -5.32 -0.33 -4.40
CA HIS A 74 -5.84 -1.33 -3.46
C HIS A 74 -4.91 -1.54 -2.25
N ASP A 75 -3.59 -1.71 -2.45
CA ASP A 75 -2.64 -1.88 -1.34
C ASP A 75 -2.54 -0.61 -0.48
N PHE A 76 -2.70 0.56 -1.09
CA PHE A 76 -2.73 1.85 -0.39
C PHE A 76 -3.96 1.98 0.51
N GLU A 77 -5.18 1.71 0.00
CA GLU A 77 -6.41 1.73 0.81
C GLU A 77 -6.33 0.74 1.97
N LYS A 78 -5.85 -0.48 1.71
CA LYS A 78 -5.65 -1.50 2.76
C LYS A 78 -4.64 -1.04 3.82
N SER A 79 -3.54 -0.41 3.39
CA SER A 79 -2.53 0.13 4.30
C SER A 79 -3.07 1.31 5.11
N PHE A 80 -3.91 2.16 4.52
CA PHE A 80 -4.55 3.28 5.22
C PHE A 80 -5.49 2.79 6.33
N VAL A 81 -6.34 1.81 6.05
CA VAL A 81 -7.29 1.28 7.04
C VAL A 81 -6.60 0.48 8.14
N ILE A 82 -5.61 -0.35 7.81
CA ILE A 82 -5.01 -1.28 8.78
C ILE A 82 -3.75 -0.69 9.42
N LYS A 83 -2.78 -0.26 8.61
CA LYS A 83 -1.45 0.10 9.12
C LYS A 83 -1.44 1.46 9.79
N PHE A 84 -2.09 2.47 9.22
CA PHE A 84 -2.12 3.80 9.85
C PHE A 84 -2.91 3.82 11.16
N LEU A 85 -4.03 3.09 11.25
CA LEU A 85 -4.76 2.96 12.51
C LEU A 85 -3.91 2.26 13.59
N THR A 86 -3.30 1.13 13.25
CA THR A 86 -2.49 0.36 14.21
C THR A 86 -1.28 1.14 14.69
N CYS A 87 -0.62 1.87 13.78
CA CYS A 87 0.45 2.82 14.07
C CYS A 87 0.01 3.93 15.04
N THR A 88 -1.14 4.57 14.78
CA THR A 88 -1.69 5.63 15.64
C THR A 88 -1.98 5.10 17.04
N ILE A 89 -2.58 3.91 17.15
CA ILE A 89 -2.86 3.26 18.44
C ILE A 89 -1.56 2.90 19.17
N ALA A 90 -0.56 2.38 18.45
CA ALA A 90 0.74 2.02 19.03
C ALA A 90 1.46 3.26 19.61
N SER A 91 1.52 4.36 18.84
CA SER A 91 2.12 5.62 19.31
C SER A 91 1.40 6.19 20.54
N CYS A 92 0.06 6.12 20.58
CA CYS A 92 -0.70 6.54 21.76
C CYS A 92 -0.42 5.65 22.98
N LYS A 93 -0.34 4.32 22.82
CA LYS A 93 -0.03 3.40 23.92
C LYS A 93 1.38 3.62 24.48
N GLU A 94 2.34 3.86 23.61
CA GLU A 94 3.72 4.15 24.03
C GLU A 94 3.79 5.47 24.82
N ALA A 95 3.09 6.52 24.37
CA ALA A 95 2.99 7.78 25.12
C ALA A 95 2.34 7.63 26.52
N HIS A 96 1.45 6.65 26.70
CA HIS A 96 0.88 6.34 28.01
C HIS A 96 1.81 5.53 28.92
N ARG A 97 2.72 4.71 28.36
CA ARG A 97 3.72 3.95 29.13
C ARG A 97 4.80 4.82 29.78
N PHE A 98 5.12 5.96 29.18
CA PHE A 98 6.08 6.93 29.74
C PHE A 98 5.48 7.87 30.80
N LYS A 99 4.21 7.72 31.19
CA LYS A 99 3.54 8.55 32.19
C LYS A 99 3.41 7.91 33.58
N HIS A 100 4.06 6.76 33.83
CA HIS A 100 4.06 6.08 35.12
C HIS A 100 5.47 5.71 35.55
#